data_AF-A0A535WX42-F1
#
_entry.id   AF-A0A535WX42-F1
#
_cell.length_a   1.000
_cell.length_b   1.000
_cell.length_c   1.000
_cell.angle_alpha   90.00
_cell.angle_beta   90.00
_cell.angle_gamma   90.00
#
_symmetry.space_group_name_H-M   'P 1'
#
loop_
_entity.id
_entity.type
_entity.pdbx_description
1 polymer ?
#
loop_
_entity_poly.entity_id
_entity_poly.type
_entity_poly.pdbx_seq_one_letter_code
_entity_poly.pdbx_strand_id
1 'polypeptide(L)'
;MGIGVGRPPRPEEAARPSVGLWFRPPLLRTAAGEAERRHATWLELFFDVVFVVAIAELSHQLVIDHSFFGFLRFAGLFIPVFVAWQGFMAYADRFDTDDLAFRLAFFTAMLAIAAMAVLIGDVARGQRSAGFILAYVTLRSLMLALYARAWFSVPEARPLIRFYGLGYALGAGIWLSSLAVPAPAKYVVWAIALTEELSLPPLTTRLHRRIRTSA
;
A
#
# COMPACT_ATOMS: atom_id res chain seq x y z
N MET A 1 34.17 10.20 -42.86
CA MET A 1 33.18 9.52 -42.00
C MET A 1 33.97 8.65 -41.02
N GLY A 2 34.34 9.19 -39.86
CA GLY A 2 35.21 8.52 -38.89
C GLY A 2 34.38 7.66 -37.94
N ILE A 3 34.60 6.34 -37.95
CA ILE A 3 33.99 5.41 -37.02
C ILE A 3 34.73 5.54 -35.69
N GLY A 4 34.09 6.17 -34.70
CA GLY A 4 34.61 6.28 -33.34
C GLY A 4 34.64 4.91 -32.67
N VAL A 5 35.83 4.32 -32.59
CA VAL A 5 36.09 3.12 -31.79
C VAL A 5 35.92 3.53 -30.31
N GLY A 6 34.84 3.07 -29.69
CA GLY A 6 34.59 3.29 -28.25
C GLY A 6 35.78 2.78 -27.43
N ARG A 7 36.33 3.64 -26.56
CA ARG A 7 37.36 3.23 -25.60
C ARG A 7 36.83 2.07 -24.75
N PRO A 8 37.63 1.03 -24.47
CA PRO A 8 37.26 0.04 -23.49
C PRO A 8 37.03 0.71 -22.12
N PRO A 9 36.04 0.26 -21.35
CA PRO A 9 35.77 0.80 -20.01
C PRO A 9 37.00 0.65 -19.11
N ARG A 10 37.22 1.63 -18.23
CA ARG A 10 38.39 1.61 -17.33
C ARG A 10 38.26 0.45 -16.34
N PRO A 11 39.37 -0.18 -15.89
CA PRO A 11 39.34 -1.29 -14.93
C PRO A 11 38.57 -0.97 -13.64
N GLU A 12 38.55 0.30 -13.22
CA GLU A 12 37.81 0.78 -12.05
C GLU A 12 36.28 0.76 -12.23
N GLU A 13 35.79 0.80 -13.47
CA GLU A 13 34.37 0.78 -13.81
C GLU A 13 33.80 -0.64 -13.86
N ALA A 14 34.66 -1.62 -14.15
CA ALA A 14 34.34 -3.05 -14.21
C ALA A 14 34.17 -3.72 -12.83
N ALA A 15 34.54 -3.01 -11.75
CA ALA A 15 34.61 -3.56 -10.40
C ALA A 15 33.60 -2.95 -9.43
N ARG A 16 32.48 -2.39 -9.92
CA ARG A 16 31.34 -2.15 -9.02
C ARG A 16 30.69 -3.49 -8.73
N PRO A 17 30.75 -4.01 -7.49
CA PRO A 17 30.02 -5.22 -7.16
C PRO A 17 28.56 -4.98 -7.52
N SER A 18 27.99 -5.87 -8.33
CA SER A 18 26.56 -5.91 -8.60
C SER A 18 25.85 -6.24 -7.29
N VAL A 19 25.66 -5.22 -6.45
CA VAL A 19 24.88 -5.33 -5.22
C VAL A 19 23.53 -5.89 -5.63
N GLY A 20 23.28 -7.14 -5.22
CA GLY A 20 22.31 -8.03 -5.83
C GLY A 20 20.96 -7.36 -6.06
N LEU A 21 20.44 -7.45 -7.29
CA LEU A 21 19.12 -6.94 -7.67
C LEU A 21 17.97 -7.55 -6.86
N TRP A 22 18.23 -8.62 -6.10
CA TRP A 22 17.19 -9.44 -5.49
C TRP A 22 16.73 -8.93 -4.13
N PHE A 23 17.61 -8.33 -3.32
CA PHE A 23 17.29 -7.82 -1.98
C PHE A 23 18.07 -6.55 -1.67
N ARG A 24 17.60 -5.42 -2.21
CA ARG A 24 18.18 -4.11 -1.86
C ARG A 24 17.53 -3.59 -0.57
N PRO A 25 18.30 -3.11 0.42
CA PRO A 25 17.72 -2.49 1.61
C PRO A 25 16.89 -1.27 1.19
N PRO A 26 15.67 -1.09 1.74
CA PRO A 26 14.91 0.14 1.54
C PRO A 26 15.75 1.37 1.93
N LEU A 27 15.75 2.39 1.09
CA LEU A 27 16.41 3.66 1.37
C LEU A 27 15.37 4.75 1.62
N LEU A 28 15.63 5.66 2.55
CA LEU A 28 14.77 6.83 2.70
C LEU A 28 14.98 7.77 1.54
N ARG A 29 13.88 8.23 0.97
CA ARG A 29 13.92 9.40 0.11
C ARG A 29 14.03 10.67 0.96
N THR A 30 15.09 11.44 0.73
CA THR A 30 15.37 12.75 1.36
C THR A 30 15.14 13.88 0.37
N ALA A 31 14.77 15.07 0.87
CA ALA A 31 14.44 16.24 0.05
C ALA A 31 15.56 16.69 -0.91
N ALA A 32 16.83 16.41 -0.62
CA ALA A 32 17.96 16.70 -1.52
C ALA A 32 17.91 15.93 -2.85
N GLY A 33 17.23 14.78 -2.89
CA GLY A 33 16.99 13.99 -4.11
C GLY A 33 15.64 14.30 -4.79
N GLU A 34 14.76 15.10 -4.17
CA GLU A 34 13.43 15.48 -4.73
C GLU A 34 13.51 16.59 -5.79
N ALA A 35 14.67 17.24 -5.97
CA ALA A 35 14.88 18.27 -6.99
C ALA A 35 14.77 17.70 -8.43
N GLU A 36 14.88 16.38 -8.59
CA GLU A 36 14.67 15.67 -9.84
C GLU A 36 13.21 15.16 -9.86
N ARG A 37 12.43 15.55 -10.89
CA ARG A 37 11.00 15.19 -10.99
C ARG A 37 10.83 13.65 -10.94
N ARG A 38 10.28 13.15 -9.84
CA ARG A 38 9.91 11.73 -9.69
C ARG A 38 8.99 11.31 -10.84
N HIS A 39 9.37 10.27 -11.57
CA HIS A 39 8.48 9.58 -12.49
C HIS A 39 7.92 8.33 -11.79
N ALA A 40 6.62 8.07 -11.93
CA ALA A 40 6.01 6.85 -11.41
C ALA A 40 6.65 5.64 -12.08
N THR A 41 6.92 4.59 -11.30
CA THR A 41 7.42 3.33 -11.85
C THR A 41 6.32 2.62 -12.63
N TRP A 42 6.69 1.74 -13.58
CA TRP A 42 5.72 0.91 -14.29
C TRP A 42 4.86 0.05 -13.35
N LEU A 43 5.44 -0.38 -12.22
CA LEU A 43 4.73 -1.15 -11.20
C LEU A 43 3.68 -0.32 -10.46
N GLU A 44 4.00 0.93 -10.10
CA GLU A 44 3.03 1.88 -9.53
C GLU A 44 1.88 2.14 -10.50
N LEU A 45 2.18 2.37 -11.78
CA LEU A 45 1.16 2.57 -12.81
C LEU A 45 0.25 1.34 -12.97
N PHE A 46 0.83 0.13 -12.93
CA PHE A 46 0.04 -1.10 -12.99
C PHE A 46 -0.84 -1.28 -11.73
N PHE A 47 -0.31 -0.92 -10.56
CA PHE A 47 -1.07 -0.90 -9.31
C PHE A 47 -2.29 0.04 -9.40
N ASP A 48 -2.10 1.23 -9.95
CA ASP A 48 -3.17 2.22 -10.13
C ASP A 48 -4.26 1.70 -11.07
N VAL A 49 -3.91 0.98 -12.15
CA VAL A 49 -4.89 0.36 -13.04
C VAL A 49 -5.75 -0.67 -12.30
N VAL A 50 -5.14 -1.53 -11.48
CA VAL A 50 -5.88 -2.53 -10.69
C VAL A 50 -6.82 -1.85 -9.68
N PHE A 51 -6.36 -0.77 -9.05
CA PHE A 51 -7.17 0.04 -8.14
C PHE A 51 -8.36 0.70 -8.86
N VAL A 52 -8.15 1.23 -10.07
CA VAL A 52 -9.24 1.80 -10.89
C VAL A 52 -10.29 0.75 -11.24
N VAL A 53 -9.89 -0.49 -11.54
CA VAL A 53 -10.83 -1.60 -11.76
C VAL A 53 -11.67 -1.88 -10.51
N ALA A 54 -11.07 -1.85 -9.32
CA ALA A 54 -11.83 -2.01 -8.07
C ALA A 54 -12.83 -0.86 -7.84
N ILE A 55 -12.47 0.38 -8.18
CA ILE A 55 -13.38 1.53 -8.14
C ILE A 55 -14.52 1.38 -9.17
N ALA A 56 -14.22 0.86 -10.36
CA ALA A 56 -15.24 0.62 -11.38
C ALA A 56 -16.31 -0.36 -10.88
N GLU A 57 -15.90 -1.45 -10.21
CA GLU A 57 -16.85 -2.41 -9.63
C GLU A 57 -17.67 -1.80 -8.50
N LEU A 58 -17.06 -1.01 -7.61
CA LEU A 58 -17.80 -0.24 -6.60
C LEU A 58 -18.81 0.72 -7.24
N SER A 59 -18.41 1.41 -8.31
CA SER A 59 -19.27 2.36 -9.02
C SER A 59 -20.47 1.65 -9.67
N HIS A 60 -20.27 0.45 -10.19
CA HIS A 60 -21.35 -0.38 -10.72
C HIS A 60 -22.41 -0.70 -9.65
N GLN A 61 -22.00 -0.99 -8.41
CA GLN A 61 -22.95 -1.18 -7.30
C GLN A 61 -23.79 0.07 -7.02
N LEU A 62 -23.19 1.26 -7.13
CA LEU A 62 -23.89 2.53 -6.92
C LEU A 62 -24.88 2.85 -8.05
N VAL A 63 -24.61 2.40 -9.28
CA VAL A 63 -25.54 2.52 -10.41
C VAL A 63 -26.80 1.67 -10.18
N ILE A 64 -26.63 0.47 -9.61
CA ILE A 64 -27.75 -0.43 -9.29
C ILE A 64 -28.67 0.18 -8.21
N ASP A 65 -28.10 0.78 -7.17
CA ASP A 65 -28.83 1.40 -6.06
C ASP A 65 -28.28 2.80 -5.76
N HIS A 66 -28.89 3.82 -6.36
CA HIS A 66 -28.55 5.23 -6.16
C HIS A 66 -29.31 5.88 -4.99
N SER A 67 -29.93 5.09 -4.11
CA SER A 67 -30.55 5.60 -2.89
C SER A 67 -29.50 6.04 -1.87
N PHE A 68 -29.93 6.75 -0.83
CA PHE A 68 -29.05 7.10 0.29
C PHE A 68 -28.40 5.86 0.95
N PHE A 69 -29.14 4.75 1.07
CA PHE A 69 -28.60 3.50 1.61
C PHE A 69 -27.63 2.82 0.65
N GLY A 70 -27.89 2.88 -0.65
CA GLY A 70 -26.95 2.43 -1.68
C GLY A 70 -25.62 3.18 -1.62
N PHE A 71 -25.68 4.52 -1.48
CA PHE A 71 -24.50 5.35 -1.25
C PHE A 71 -23.73 4.97 0.02
N LEU A 72 -24.41 4.72 1.15
CA LEU A 72 -23.75 4.28 2.38
C LEU A 72 -23.04 2.93 2.22
N ARG A 73 -23.65 1.98 1.49
CA ARG A 73 -23.00 0.69 1.18
C ARG A 73 -21.77 0.89 0.30
N PHE A 74 -21.89 1.72 -0.74
CA PHE A 74 -20.76 2.10 -1.60
C PHE A 74 -19.62 2.69 -0.76
N ALA A 75 -19.90 3.69 0.07
CA ALA A 75 -18.90 4.34 0.91
C ALA A 75 -18.22 3.35 1.86
N GLY A 76 -19.01 2.47 2.50
CA GLY A 76 -18.48 1.44 3.42
C GLY A 76 -17.53 0.44 2.76
N LEU A 77 -17.69 0.16 1.47
CA LEU A 77 -16.81 -0.74 0.71
C LEU A 77 -15.68 0.00 -0.02
N PHE A 78 -15.91 1.25 -0.43
CA PHE A 78 -14.91 2.12 -1.04
C PHE A 78 -13.79 2.49 -0.08
N ILE A 79 -14.12 2.87 1.15
CA ILE A 79 -13.14 3.35 2.12
C ILE A 79 -12.03 2.30 2.38
N PRO A 80 -12.31 1.01 2.65
CA PRO A 80 -11.25 0.00 2.75
C PRO A 80 -10.33 -0.02 1.53
N VAL A 81 -10.90 -0.09 0.33
CA VAL A 81 -10.13 -0.13 -0.93
C VAL A 81 -9.23 1.11 -1.06
N PHE A 82 -9.77 2.29 -0.76
CA PHE A 82 -9.03 3.55 -0.75
C PHE A 82 -7.90 3.58 0.29
N VAL A 83 -8.16 3.17 1.53
CA VAL A 83 -7.15 3.17 2.61
C VAL A 83 -6.07 2.13 2.33
N ALA A 84 -6.39 1.02 1.65
CA ALA A 84 -5.39 0.08 1.16
C ALA A 84 -4.45 0.76 0.15
N TRP A 85 -5.00 1.37 -0.91
CA TRP A 85 -4.21 2.09 -1.92
C TRP A 85 -3.34 3.20 -1.31
N GLN A 86 -3.93 4.03 -0.43
CA GLN A 86 -3.21 5.07 0.30
C GLN A 86 -2.00 4.51 1.07
N GLY A 87 -2.13 3.35 1.72
CA GLY A 87 -1.02 2.74 2.46
C GLY A 87 0.15 2.35 1.56
N PHE A 88 -0.13 1.67 0.44
CA PHE A 88 0.90 1.27 -0.52
C PHE A 88 1.59 2.48 -1.15
N MET A 89 0.83 3.50 -1.54
CA MET A 89 1.40 4.73 -2.09
C MET A 89 2.23 5.50 -1.07
N ALA A 90 1.78 5.59 0.18
CA ALA A 90 2.55 6.21 1.25
C ALA A 90 3.89 5.50 1.49
N TYR A 91 3.92 4.17 1.42
CA TYR A 91 5.17 3.41 1.51
C TYR A 91 6.06 3.63 0.28
N ALA A 92 5.51 3.53 -0.93
CA ALA A 92 6.23 3.67 -2.19
C ALA A 92 6.81 5.08 -2.40
N ASP A 93 6.09 6.12 -1.98
CA ASP A 93 6.62 7.49 -2.01
C ASP A 93 7.78 7.66 -1.03
N ARG A 94 7.73 6.96 0.11
CA ARG A 94 8.66 7.19 1.22
C ARG A 94 9.97 6.42 1.11
N PHE A 95 9.88 5.16 0.69
CA PHE A 95 11.01 4.25 0.62
C PHE A 95 11.35 3.97 -0.84
N ASP A 96 12.59 4.28 -1.22
CA ASP A 96 13.09 3.86 -2.53
C ASP A 96 13.44 2.38 -2.44
N THR A 97 12.59 1.55 -3.03
CA THR A 97 12.74 0.09 -3.03
C THR A 97 12.21 -0.45 -4.36
N ASP A 98 13.07 -1.10 -5.15
CA ASP A 98 12.68 -1.78 -6.39
C ASP A 98 13.39 -3.14 -6.50
N ASP A 99 13.23 -3.95 -5.46
CA ASP A 99 13.78 -5.29 -5.40
C ASP A 99 12.69 -6.36 -5.50
N LEU A 100 13.08 -7.64 -5.52
CA LEU A 100 12.14 -8.74 -5.70
C LEU A 100 11.05 -8.77 -4.62
N ALA A 101 11.41 -8.56 -3.35
CA ALA A 101 10.44 -8.62 -2.26
C ALA A 101 9.41 -7.48 -2.34
N PHE A 102 9.82 -6.27 -2.75
CA PHE A 102 8.89 -5.18 -3.01
C PHE A 102 7.94 -5.51 -4.17
N ARG A 103 8.47 -6.01 -5.28
CA ARG A 103 7.67 -6.39 -6.46
C ARG A 103 6.67 -7.50 -6.14
N LEU A 104 7.09 -8.54 -5.44
CA LEU A 104 6.21 -9.62 -5.00
C LEU A 104 5.12 -9.11 -4.05
N ALA A 105 5.43 -8.19 -3.14
CA ALA A 105 4.43 -7.59 -2.27
C ALA A 105 3.39 -6.80 -3.08
N PHE A 106 3.80 -6.01 -4.06
CA PHE A 106 2.89 -5.27 -4.94
C PHE A 106 2.02 -6.18 -5.81
N PHE A 107 2.58 -7.21 -6.44
CA PHE A 107 1.78 -8.18 -7.20
C PHE A 107 0.78 -8.93 -6.29
N THR A 108 1.20 -9.32 -5.09
CA THR A 108 0.29 -9.97 -4.12
C THR A 108 -0.81 -8.99 -3.68
N ALA A 109 -0.48 -7.71 -3.50
CA ALA A 109 -1.45 -6.68 -3.17
C ALA A 109 -2.47 -6.48 -4.29
N MET A 110 -2.03 -6.47 -5.55
CA MET A 110 -2.92 -6.38 -6.71
C MET A 110 -3.90 -7.56 -6.75
N LEU A 111 -3.42 -8.79 -6.50
CA LEU A 111 -4.29 -9.97 -6.41
C LEU A 111 -5.31 -9.85 -5.27
N ALA A 112 -4.90 -9.34 -4.11
CA ALA A 112 -5.81 -9.12 -2.99
C ALA A 112 -6.85 -8.02 -3.29
N ILE A 113 -6.46 -6.91 -3.94
CA ILE A 113 -7.39 -5.85 -4.37
C ILE A 113 -8.37 -6.40 -5.42
N ALA A 114 -7.89 -7.19 -6.38
CA ALA A 114 -8.76 -7.84 -7.37
C ALA A 114 -9.74 -8.81 -6.69
N ALA A 115 -9.29 -9.59 -5.69
CA ALA A 115 -10.16 -10.45 -4.90
C ALA A 115 -11.23 -9.64 -4.13
N MET A 116 -10.86 -8.49 -3.54
CA MET A 116 -11.83 -7.59 -2.93
C MET A 116 -12.85 -7.09 -3.96
N ALA A 117 -12.41 -6.68 -5.16
CA ALA A 117 -13.28 -6.24 -6.24
C ALA A 117 -14.33 -7.31 -6.61
N VAL A 118 -13.91 -8.55 -6.85
CA VAL A 118 -14.82 -9.67 -7.16
C VAL A 118 -15.86 -9.89 -6.04
N LEU A 119 -15.48 -9.67 -4.79
CA LEU A 119 -16.33 -9.93 -3.63
C LEU A 119 -17.28 -8.77 -3.28
N ILE A 120 -17.07 -7.56 -3.81
CA ILE A 120 -17.84 -6.36 -3.48
C ILE A 120 -19.34 -6.58 -3.65
N GLY A 121 -19.78 -7.17 -4.77
CA GLY A 121 -21.20 -7.44 -5.01
C GLY A 121 -21.83 -8.41 -4.01
N ASP A 122 -21.08 -9.44 -3.59
CA ASP A 122 -21.56 -10.41 -2.60
C ASP A 122 -21.63 -9.77 -1.20
N VAL A 123 -20.63 -8.97 -0.83
CA VAL A 123 -20.62 -8.25 0.46
C VAL A 123 -21.71 -7.20 0.53
N ALA A 124 -21.98 -6.49 -0.56
CA ALA A 124 -23.08 -5.52 -0.65
C ALA A 124 -24.45 -6.16 -0.40
N ARG A 125 -24.62 -7.45 -0.74
CA ARG A 125 -25.81 -8.27 -0.46
C ARG A 125 -25.78 -8.95 0.91
N GLY A 126 -24.77 -8.67 1.75
CA GLY A 126 -24.61 -9.27 3.08
C GLY A 126 -24.06 -10.70 3.06
N GLN A 127 -23.50 -11.16 1.94
CA GLN A 127 -23.01 -12.52 1.74
C GLN A 127 -21.47 -12.57 1.70
N ARG A 128 -20.89 -13.74 2.00
CA ARG A 128 -19.47 -14.10 1.76
C ARG A 128 -18.39 -13.07 2.19
N SER A 129 -18.69 -12.21 3.17
CA SER A 129 -17.76 -11.20 3.70
C SER A 129 -16.42 -11.72 4.22
N ALA A 130 -16.31 -13.01 4.55
CA ALA A 130 -15.06 -13.61 5.03
C ALA A 130 -13.91 -13.47 4.02
N GLY A 131 -14.17 -13.69 2.72
CA GLY A 131 -13.14 -13.54 1.69
C GLY A 131 -12.65 -12.11 1.57
N PHE A 132 -13.55 -11.13 1.69
CA PHE A 132 -13.21 -9.71 1.62
C PHE A 132 -12.34 -9.29 2.80
N ILE A 133 -12.69 -9.76 4.01
CA ILE A 133 -11.90 -9.53 5.22
C ILE A 133 -10.50 -10.14 5.07
N LEU A 134 -10.39 -11.39 4.60
CA LEU A 134 -9.10 -12.06 4.42
C LEU A 134 -8.23 -11.38 3.37
N ALA A 135 -8.81 -10.92 2.25
CA ALA A 135 -8.10 -10.14 1.24
C ALA A 135 -7.59 -8.81 1.83
N TYR A 136 -8.41 -8.12 2.62
CA TYR A 136 -8.00 -6.88 3.29
C TYR A 136 -6.89 -7.08 4.32
N VAL A 137 -7.01 -8.12 5.15
CA VAL A 137 -5.98 -8.49 6.14
C VAL A 137 -4.68 -8.89 5.45
N THR A 138 -4.75 -9.51 4.27
CA THR A 138 -3.57 -9.79 3.44
C THR A 138 -2.85 -8.50 3.06
N LEU A 139 -3.57 -7.47 2.61
CA LEU A 139 -3.00 -6.15 2.31
C LEU A 139 -2.32 -5.53 3.54
N ARG A 140 -2.95 -5.60 4.71
CA ARG A 140 -2.37 -5.10 5.96
C ARG A 140 -1.13 -5.88 6.39
N SER A 141 -1.13 -7.20 6.20
CA SER A 141 0.00 -8.08 6.50
C SER A 141 1.20 -7.78 5.59
N LEU A 142 0.95 -7.51 4.30
CA LEU A 142 1.99 -7.07 3.37
C LEU A 142 2.59 -5.72 3.79
N MET A 143 1.76 -4.76 4.19
CA MET A 143 2.22 -3.47 4.72
C MET A 143 3.09 -3.66 5.97
N LEU A 144 2.66 -4.50 6.92
CA LEU A 144 3.46 -4.84 8.10
C LEU A 144 4.81 -5.44 7.74
N ALA A 145 4.84 -6.37 6.77
CA ALA A 145 6.08 -6.98 6.31
C ALA A 145 7.03 -5.95 5.66
N LEU A 146 6.51 -5.05 4.81
CA LEU A 146 7.27 -3.99 4.19
C LEU A 146 7.85 -3.00 5.23
N TYR A 147 7.03 -2.57 6.19
CA TYR A 147 7.47 -1.69 7.27
C TYR A 147 8.47 -2.38 8.22
N ALA A 148 8.26 -3.66 8.55
CA ALA A 148 9.21 -4.46 9.33
C ALA A 148 10.56 -4.60 8.61
N ARG A 149 10.54 -4.78 7.30
CA ARG A 149 11.76 -4.79 6.49
C ARG A 149 12.48 -3.43 6.53
N ALA A 150 11.74 -2.34 6.34
CA ALA A 150 12.29 -0.99 6.43
C ALA A 150 12.88 -0.67 7.81
N TRP A 151 12.33 -1.25 8.89
CA TRP A 151 12.82 -1.06 10.26
C TRP A 151 14.29 -1.46 10.44
N PHE A 152 14.68 -2.57 9.80
CA PHE A 152 16.04 -3.10 9.88
C PHE A 152 17.02 -2.32 9.01
N SER A 153 16.55 -1.76 7.89
CA SER A 153 17.40 -1.06 6.92
C SER A 153 17.54 0.44 7.19
N VAL A 154 16.57 1.06 7.87
CA VAL A 154 16.48 2.51 8.02
C VAL A 154 16.22 2.92 9.47
N PRO A 155 17.27 3.13 10.28
CA PRO A 155 17.15 3.57 11.66
C PRO A 155 16.42 4.92 11.84
N GLU A 156 16.61 5.87 10.92
CA GLU A 156 16.07 7.23 10.98
C GLU A 156 14.55 7.26 10.82
N ALA A 157 13.97 6.29 10.11
CA ALA A 157 12.54 6.17 9.92
C ALA A 157 11.82 5.41 11.03
N ARG A 158 12.55 4.80 11.99
CA ARG A 158 11.96 3.96 13.04
C ARG A 158 10.78 4.59 13.79
N PRO A 159 10.80 5.87 14.21
CA PRO A 159 9.63 6.48 14.86
C PRO A 159 8.37 6.43 13.99
N LEU A 160 8.52 6.67 12.68
CA LEU A 160 7.42 6.63 11.71
C LEU A 160 6.97 5.19 11.46
N ILE A 161 7.92 4.29 11.25
CA ILE A 161 7.68 2.86 11.02
C ILE A 161 6.95 2.24 12.23
N ARG A 162 7.33 2.59 13.47
CA ARG A 162 6.66 2.11 14.68
C ARG A 162 5.21 2.57 14.73
N PHE A 163 4.96 3.83 14.37
CA PHE A 163 3.60 4.39 14.39
C PHE A 163 2.70 3.71 13.36
N TYR A 164 3.12 3.66 12.09
CA TYR A 164 2.36 2.99 11.04
C TYR A 164 2.26 1.48 11.26
N GLY A 165 3.35 0.83 11.70
CA GLY A 165 3.36 -0.59 11.98
C GLY A 165 2.41 -0.98 13.12
N LEU A 166 2.37 -0.19 14.21
CA LEU A 166 1.42 -0.44 15.29
C LEU A 166 -0.03 -0.21 14.83
N GLY A 167 -0.28 0.86 14.07
CA GLY A 167 -1.61 1.13 13.51
C GLY A 167 -2.09 0.01 12.60
N TYR A 168 -1.28 -0.41 11.62
CA TYR A 168 -1.65 -1.51 10.73
C TYR A 168 -1.79 -2.86 11.44
N ALA A 169 -1.02 -3.11 12.51
CA ALA A 169 -1.17 -4.33 13.31
C ALA A 169 -2.49 -4.32 14.08
N LEU A 170 -2.84 -3.17 14.67
CA LEU A 170 -4.11 -2.97 15.35
C LEU A 170 -5.28 -3.10 14.37
N GLY A 171 -5.25 -2.38 13.24
CA GLY A 171 -6.23 -2.46 12.17
C GLY A 171 -6.42 -3.89 11.65
N ALA A 172 -5.33 -4.62 11.38
CA ALA A 172 -5.39 -6.03 10.97
C ALA A 172 -6.07 -6.91 12.03
N GLY A 173 -5.76 -6.71 13.31
CA GLY A 173 -6.41 -7.40 14.43
C GLY A 173 -7.90 -7.11 14.53
N ILE A 174 -8.31 -5.84 14.39
CA ILE A 174 -9.73 -5.45 14.39
C ILE A 174 -10.45 -6.08 13.20
N TRP A 175 -9.87 -6.03 12.00
CA TRP A 175 -10.44 -6.67 10.81
C TRP A 175 -10.59 -8.17 10.97
N LEU A 176 -9.57 -8.88 11.46
CA LEU A 176 -9.64 -10.30 11.75
C LEU A 176 -10.73 -10.64 12.77
N SER A 177 -10.86 -9.84 13.84
CA SER A 177 -11.90 -10.05 14.85
C SER A 177 -13.31 -9.98 14.27
N SER A 178 -13.51 -9.22 13.18
CA SER A 178 -14.81 -9.11 12.51
C SER A 178 -15.31 -10.42 11.88
N LEU A 179 -14.43 -11.41 11.67
CA LEU A 179 -14.83 -12.75 11.21
C LEU A 179 -15.70 -13.48 12.24
N ALA A 180 -15.51 -13.21 13.52
CA ALA A 180 -16.30 -13.80 14.60
C ALA A 180 -17.64 -13.09 14.84
N VAL A 181 -17.88 -11.96 14.17
CA VAL A 181 -19.05 -11.11 14.40
C VAL A 181 -20.08 -11.29 13.27
N PRO A 182 -21.34 -11.61 13.56
CA PRO A 182 -22.38 -11.70 12.54
C PRO A 182 -22.76 -10.32 11.99
N ALA A 183 -23.32 -10.30 10.77
CA ALA A 183 -23.94 -9.08 10.24
C ALA A 183 -25.25 -8.80 10.99
N PRO A 184 -25.61 -7.52 11.24
CA PRO A 184 -24.95 -6.30 10.79
C PRO A 184 -23.85 -5.78 11.73
N ALA A 185 -23.67 -6.34 12.93
CA ALA A 185 -22.74 -5.83 13.94
C ALA A 185 -21.29 -5.74 13.44
N LYS A 186 -20.87 -6.61 12.51
CA LYS A 186 -19.53 -6.54 11.89
C LYS A 186 -19.22 -5.21 11.21
N TYR A 187 -20.22 -4.52 10.66
CA TYR A 187 -19.99 -3.26 9.97
C TYR A 187 -19.59 -2.14 10.94
N VAL A 188 -19.98 -2.25 12.22
CA VAL A 188 -19.48 -1.37 13.29
C VAL A 188 -18.00 -1.64 13.55
N VAL A 189 -17.59 -2.92 13.59
CA VAL A 189 -16.18 -3.30 13.73
C VAL A 189 -15.34 -2.76 12.56
N TRP A 190 -15.87 -2.82 11.34
CA TRP A 190 -15.21 -2.25 10.17
C TRP A 190 -15.09 -0.73 10.27
N ALA A 191 -16.15 -0.04 10.69
CA ALA A 191 -16.12 1.41 10.87
C ALA A 191 -15.07 1.86 11.90
N ILE A 192 -14.92 1.10 13.00
CA ILE A 192 -13.87 1.33 14.01
C ILE A 192 -12.48 1.15 13.39
N ALA A 193 -12.25 0.05 12.67
CA ALA A 193 -10.97 -0.20 12.00
C ALA A 193 -10.62 0.90 10.99
N LEU A 194 -11.58 1.30 10.14
CA LEU A 194 -11.35 2.32 9.13
C LEU A 194 -11.09 3.70 9.74
N THR A 195 -11.75 4.03 10.84
CA THR A 195 -11.53 5.29 11.56
C THR A 195 -10.12 5.33 12.16
N GLU A 196 -9.68 4.22 12.74
CA GLU A 196 -8.30 4.07 13.21
C GLU A 196 -7.31 4.27 12.06
N GLU A 197 -7.48 3.56 10.95
CA GLU A 197 -6.54 3.61 9.82
C GLU A 197 -6.52 4.97 9.11
N LEU A 198 -7.69 5.62 8.94
CA LEU A 198 -7.80 6.97 8.38
C LEU A 198 -7.17 8.05 9.28
N SER A 199 -7.01 7.77 10.57
CA SER A 199 -6.33 8.68 11.49
C SER A 199 -4.80 8.65 11.33
N LEU A 200 -4.23 7.60 10.72
CA LEU A 200 -2.77 7.43 10.63
C LEU A 200 -2.06 8.53 9.81
N PRO A 201 -2.50 8.90 8.59
CA PRO A 201 -1.85 9.97 7.82
C PRO A 201 -1.82 11.34 8.52
N PRO A 202 -2.94 11.90 9.03
CA PRO A 202 -2.91 13.21 9.66
C PRO A 202 -2.07 13.22 10.95
N LEU A 203 -2.08 12.15 11.74
CA LEU A 203 -1.30 12.05 12.98
C LEU A 203 0.21 11.97 12.73
N THR A 204 0.63 11.44 11.58
CA THR A 204 2.05 11.31 11.22
C THR A 204 2.60 12.51 10.48
N THR A 205 1.79 13.51 10.12
CA THR A 205 2.24 14.75 9.44
C THR A 205 3.45 15.42 10.12
N ARG A 206 3.46 15.46 11.45
CA ARG A 206 4.57 16.02 12.25
C ARG A 206 5.83 15.17 12.17
N LEU A 207 5.70 13.84 12.13
CA LEU A 207 6.84 12.93 11.99
C LEU A 207 7.45 13.02 10.59
N HIS A 208 6.61 13.12 9.55
CA HIS A 208 7.08 13.31 8.17
C HIS A 208 7.94 14.57 8.02
N ARG A 209 7.57 15.69 8.65
CA ARG A 209 8.37 16.92 8.64
C ARG A 209 9.74 16.78 9.30
N ARG A 210 9.83 16.06 10.42
CA ARG A 210 11.08 15.91 11.19
C ARG A 210 12.14 15.08 10.45
N ILE A 211 11.73 14.04 9.74
CA ILE A 211 12.67 13.20 9.00
C ILE A 211 13.11 13.89 7.68
N ARG A 212 12.35 14.89 7.20
CA ARG A 212 12.75 15.70 6.05
C ARG A 212 13.93 16.63 6.35
N THR A 213 14.12 17.00 7.62
CA THR A 213 15.13 17.98 8.08
C THR A 213 16.41 17.36 8.65
N SER A 214 16.53 16.03 8.72
CA SER A 214 17.67 15.34 9.33
C SER A 214 18.68 14.77 8.32
N ALA A 215 18.79 15.38 7.14
CA ALA A 215 19.88 15.16 6.18
C ALA A 215 20.79 16.39 6.22
#